data_AF-A0A497LXD5-F1
#
_entry.id   AF-A0A497LXD5-F1
#
_cell.length_a   1.000
_cell.length_b   1.000
_cell.length_c   1.000
_cell.angle_alpha   90.00
_cell.angle_beta   90.00
_cell.angle_gamma   90.00
#
_symmetry.space_group_name_H-M   'P 1'
#
loop_
_entity.id
_entity.type
_entity.pdbx_description
1 polymer ?
#
loop_
_entity_poly.entity_id
_entity_poly.type
_entity_poly.pdbx_seq_one_letter_code
_entity_poly.pdbx_strand_id
1 'polypeptide(L)'
;IAEINTRACFMEKEKEKYIPLVACAHEIAQVAASLAEEAREIEKYADSLVRRPHSRGGRLKVKEKLMLPPVFDEEIYQKWLKGHKRE
;
A
#
# COMPACT_ATOMS: atom_id res chain seq x y z
N ILE A 1 -7.27 10.14 8.54
CA ILE A 1 -7.11 9.24 9.71
C ILE A 1 -6.13 9.84 10.71
N ALA A 2 -4.84 9.98 10.37
CA ALA A 2 -3.82 10.49 11.29
C ALA A 2 -4.18 11.85 11.92
N GLU A 3 -4.62 12.82 11.12
CA GLU A 3 -5.05 14.13 11.61
C GLU A 3 -6.23 14.06 12.61
N ILE A 4 -7.23 13.23 12.31
CA ILE A 4 -8.39 13.01 13.19
C ILE A 4 -7.94 12.38 14.51
N ASN A 5 -7.07 11.37 14.45
CA ASN A 5 -6.50 10.74 15.65
C ASN A 5 -5.65 11.71 16.45
N THR A 6 -4.83 12.55 15.81
CA THR A 6 -4.03 13.57 16.52
C THR A 6 -4.93 14.55 17.27
N ARG A 7 -6.01 15.00 16.63
CA ARG A 7 -6.99 15.89 17.26
C ARG A 7 -7.73 15.19 18.41
N ALA A 8 -8.20 13.98 18.19
CA ALA A 8 -8.99 13.25 19.19
C ALA A 8 -8.13 12.84 20.41
N CYS A 9 -6.91 12.34 20.19
CA CYS A 9 -6.07 11.84 21.27
C CYS A 9 -5.32 12.93 22.04
N PHE A 10 -4.95 14.05 21.40
CA PHE A 10 -4.02 15.02 22.00
C PHE A 10 -4.59 16.44 22.13
N MET A 11 -5.70 16.77 21.47
CA MET A 11 -6.28 18.13 21.52
C MET A 11 -7.63 18.16 22.23
N GLU A 12 -8.51 17.21 21.93
CA GLU A 12 -9.85 17.12 22.52
C GLU A 12 -9.80 16.48 23.91
N LYS A 13 -10.47 17.10 24.89
CA LYS A 13 -10.44 16.67 26.29
C LYS A 13 -11.78 16.10 26.75
N GLU A 14 -12.86 16.43 26.05
CA GLU A 14 -14.20 15.94 26.38
C GLU A 14 -14.40 14.52 25.85
N LYS A 15 -14.72 13.58 26.75
CA LYS A 15 -14.89 12.16 26.39
C LYS A 15 -16.00 11.93 25.39
N GLU A 16 -17.09 12.69 25.49
CA GLU A 16 -18.23 12.62 24.59
C GLU A 16 -17.86 13.04 23.15
N LYS A 17 -16.77 13.79 22.98
CA LYS A 17 -16.28 14.25 21.68
C LYS A 17 -15.15 13.38 21.15
N TYR A 18 -14.12 13.09 21.95
CA TYR A 18 -12.97 12.36 21.43
C TYR A 18 -13.26 10.87 21.17
N ILE A 19 -14.13 10.22 21.97
CA ILE A 19 -14.43 8.79 21.79
C ILE A 19 -15.06 8.53 20.41
N PRO A 20 -16.13 9.24 20.00
CA PRO A 20 -16.68 9.10 18.65
C PRO A 20 -15.69 9.47 17.54
N LEU A 21 -14.81 10.46 17.77
CA LEU A 21 -13.81 10.86 16.77
C LEU A 21 -12.77 9.78 16.51
N VAL A 22 -12.26 9.12 17.57
CA VAL A 22 -11.34 7.99 17.42
C VAL A 22 -12.06 6.83 16.71
N ALA A 23 -13.28 6.49 17.12
CA ALA A 23 -14.06 5.43 16.46
C ALA A 23 -14.25 5.73 14.96
N CYS A 24 -14.65 6.96 14.61
CA CYS A 24 -14.78 7.41 13.23
C CYS A 24 -13.48 7.26 12.43
N ALA A 25 -12.32 7.57 13.02
CA ALA A 25 -11.04 7.39 12.36
C ALA A 25 -10.74 5.92 12.03
N HIS A 26 -11.15 4.98 12.88
CA HIS A 26 -11.03 3.55 12.63
C HIS A 26 -12.00 3.05 11.54
N GLU A 27 -13.24 3.54 11.52
CA GLU A 27 -14.19 3.25 10.44
C GLU A 27 -13.67 3.71 9.07
N ILE A 28 -13.07 4.91 9.01
CA ILE A 28 -12.41 5.39 7.78
C ILE A 28 -11.26 4.46 7.37
N ALA A 29 -10.49 3.96 8.32
CA ALA A 29 -9.41 3.00 8.03
C ALA A 29 -9.95 1.68 7.46
N GLN A 30 -11.07 1.17 8.00
CA GLN A 30 -11.72 -0.03 7.51
C GLN A 30 -12.25 0.13 6.07
N VAL A 31 -12.88 1.26 5.76
CA VAL A 31 -13.34 1.55 4.39
C VAL A 31 -12.15 1.68 3.44
N ALA A 32 -11.07 2.35 3.86
CA ALA A 32 -9.86 2.45 3.05
C ALA A 32 -9.23 1.07 2.75
N ALA A 33 -9.21 0.15 3.73
CA ALA A 33 -8.75 -1.21 3.53
C ALA A 33 -9.63 -1.98 2.53
N SER A 34 -10.95 -1.80 2.62
CA SER A 34 -11.91 -2.42 1.69
C SER A 34 -11.70 -1.93 0.26
N LEU A 35 -11.55 -0.62 0.06
CA LEU A 35 -11.24 -0.03 -1.25
C LEU A 35 -9.91 -0.51 -1.82
N ALA A 36 -8.90 -0.70 -0.97
CA ALA A 36 -7.60 -1.24 -1.41
C ALA A 36 -7.72 -2.69 -1.88
N GLU A 37 -8.54 -3.51 -1.23
CA GLU A 37 -8.80 -4.88 -1.68
C GLU A 37 -9.61 -4.90 -2.97
N GLU A 38 -10.64 -4.06 -3.09
CA GLU A 38 -11.42 -3.92 -4.34
C GLU A 38 -10.53 -3.55 -5.53
N ALA A 39 -9.64 -2.57 -5.36
CA ALA A 39 -8.66 -2.21 -6.38
C ALA A 39 -7.74 -3.40 -6.75
N ARG A 40 -7.34 -4.19 -5.75
CA ARG A 40 -6.52 -5.39 -5.97
C ARG A 40 -7.30 -6.48 -6.71
N GLU A 41 -8.58 -6.67 -6.42
CA GLU A 41 -9.44 -7.62 -7.12
C GLU A 41 -9.67 -7.22 -8.58
N ILE A 42 -9.82 -5.93 -8.87
CA ILE A 42 -9.89 -5.41 -10.24
C ILE A 42 -8.64 -5.81 -11.05
N GLU A 43 -7.44 -5.62 -10.47
CA GLU A 43 -6.17 -5.99 -11.11
C GLU A 43 -5.99 -7.52 -11.28
N LYS A 44 -6.56 -8.33 -10.36
CA LYS A 44 -6.59 -9.79 -10.51
C LYS A 44 -7.49 -10.18 -11.69
N TYR A 45 -8.69 -9.59 -11.77
CA TYR A 45 -9.67 -9.87 -12.82
C TYR A 45 -9.13 -9.51 -14.21
N ALA A 46 -8.42 -8.38 -14.34
CA ALA A 46 -7.79 -7.95 -15.58
C ALA A 46 -6.49 -8.71 -15.94
N ASP A 47 -6.03 -9.63 -15.09
CA ASP A 47 -4.72 -10.30 -15.19
C ASP A 47 -3.57 -9.29 -15.41
N SER A 48 -3.60 -8.19 -14.67
CA SER A 48 -2.63 -7.07 -14.75
C SER A 48 -1.87 -6.85 -13.44
N LEU A 49 -2.17 -7.61 -12.38
CA LEU A 49 -1.61 -7.41 -11.05
C LEU A 49 -0.06 -7.46 -11.03
N VAL A 50 0.57 -6.33 -10.75
CA VAL A 50 2.03 -6.21 -10.66
C VAL A 50 2.58 -6.97 -9.44
N ARG A 51 3.56 -7.85 -9.68
CA ARG A 51 4.30 -8.60 -8.65
C ARG A 51 5.79 -8.40 -8.86
N ARG A 52 6.52 -8.12 -7.77
CA ARG A 52 7.97 -7.81 -7.80
C ARG A 52 8.80 -8.77 -6.93
N PRO A 53 8.94 -10.06 -7.30
CA PRO A 53 9.73 -11.00 -6.52
C PRO A 53 11.23 -10.74 -6.62
N HIS A 54 11.96 -11.09 -5.56
CA HIS A 54 13.43 -11.10 -5.57
C HIS A 54 13.94 -12.46 -6.10
N SER A 55 14.97 -12.44 -6.92
CA SER A 55 15.70 -13.64 -7.33
C SER A 55 16.63 -14.14 -6.23
N ARG A 56 17.18 -15.37 -6.38
CA ARG A 56 18.16 -15.96 -5.46
C ARG A 56 19.36 -15.04 -5.18
N GLY A 57 19.78 -14.24 -6.16
CA GLY A 57 20.88 -13.28 -6.03
C GLY A 57 20.43 -11.87 -5.62
N GLY A 58 19.21 -11.70 -5.10
CA GLY A 58 18.67 -10.41 -4.66
C GLY A 58 18.22 -9.47 -5.79
N ARG A 59 18.47 -9.81 -7.06
CA ARG A 59 18.00 -9.00 -8.21
C ARG A 59 16.47 -9.02 -8.29
N LEU A 60 15.87 -7.85 -8.52
CA LEU A 60 14.43 -7.68 -8.70
C LEU A 60 13.98 -8.31 -10.03
N LYS A 61 12.84 -8.98 -10.00
CA LYS A 61 12.10 -9.43 -11.18
C LYS A 61 10.69 -8.87 -11.15
N VAL A 62 10.02 -8.82 -12.29
CA VAL A 62 8.64 -8.31 -12.40
C VAL A 62 7.77 -9.29 -13.18
N LYS A 63 6.50 -9.42 -12.80
CA LYS A 63 5.44 -10.04 -13.60
C LYS A 63 4.09 -9.39 -13.33
N GLU A 64 3.22 -9.44 -14.33
CA GLU A 64 1.83 -9.00 -14.24
C GLU A 64 0.87 -10.19 -14.43
N LYS A 65 1.05 -10.90 -15.55
CA LYS A 65 0.28 -12.10 -15.89
C LYS A 65 0.50 -13.22 -14.88
N LEU A 66 -0.57 -13.84 -14.39
CA LEU A 66 -0.52 -14.86 -13.35
C LEU A 66 0.28 -16.09 -13.80
N MET A 67 0.06 -16.55 -15.03
CA MET A 67 0.67 -17.79 -15.55
C MET A 67 2.08 -17.60 -16.13
N LEU A 68 2.54 -16.37 -16.35
CA LEU A 68 3.88 -16.11 -16.91
C LEU A 68 4.96 -16.09 -15.82
N PRO A 69 6.19 -16.54 -16.11
CA PRO A 69 7.30 -16.44 -15.18
C PRO A 69 7.73 -14.98 -14.97
N PRO A 70 8.30 -14.63 -13.80
CA PRO A 70 8.85 -13.32 -13.57
C PRO A 70 10.12 -13.09 -14.39
N VAL A 71 10.13 -12.01 -15.16
CA VAL A 71 11.25 -11.60 -16.01
C VAL A 71 12.15 -10.60 -15.31
N PHE A 72 13.43 -10.62 -15.66
CA PHE A 72 14.34 -9.55 -15.26
C PHE A 72 14.14 -8.37 -16.21
N ASP A 73 13.98 -7.19 -15.64
CA ASP A 73 13.87 -5.95 -16.38
C ASP A 73 15.01 -5.03 -15.93
N GLU A 74 15.97 -4.83 -16.82
CA GLU A 74 17.19 -4.08 -16.54
C GLU A 74 16.89 -2.58 -16.35
N GLU A 75 15.91 -2.01 -17.06
CA GLU A 75 15.50 -0.62 -16.88
C GLU A 75 14.85 -0.40 -15.52
N ILE A 76 13.96 -1.32 -15.10
CA ILE A 76 13.33 -1.26 -13.77
C ILE A 76 14.38 -1.42 -12.68
N TYR A 77 15.35 -2.33 -12.86
CA TYR A 77 16.43 -2.51 -11.90
C TYR A 77 17.31 -1.26 -11.77
N GLN A 78 17.67 -0.63 -12.89
CA GLN A 78 18.43 0.62 -12.88
C GLN A 78 17.64 1.78 -12.27
N LYS A 79 16.32 1.89 -12.54
CA LYS A 79 15.45 2.88 -11.88
C LYS A 79 15.37 2.64 -10.37
N TRP A 80 15.28 1.39 -9.93
CA TRP A 80 15.25 1.03 -8.51
C TRP A 80 16.57 1.39 -7.80
N LEU A 81 17.71 1.10 -8.43
CA LEU A 81 19.03 1.48 -7.93
C LEU A 81 19.21 3.00 -7.86
N LYS A 82 18.74 3.74 -8.88
CA LYS A 82 18.76 5.21 -8.89
C LYS A 82 17.84 5.81 -7.82
N GLY A 83 16.68 5.21 -7.55
CA GLY A 83 15.75 5.67 -6.51
C GLY A 83 16.21 5.40 -5.07
N HIS A 84 17.12 4.44 -4.88
CA HIS A 84 17.80 4.16 -3.60
C HIS A 84 19.11 4.94 -3.42
N LYS A 85 19.65 5.57 -4.47
CA LYS A 85 20.62 6.67 -4.33
C LYS A 85 19.88 7.95 -3.93
N ARG A 86 19.30 7.96 -2.74
CA ARG A 86 19.04 9.20 -2.00
C ARG A 86 20.16 9.33 -0.97
N GLU A 87 20.78 10.50 -0.97
CA GLU A 87 21.84 10.94 -0.04
C GLU A 87 21.53 10.59 1.42
#